data_AF-A0A5B7TX31-F1
#
_entry.id   AF-A0A5B7TX31-F1
#
_cell.length_a   1.000
_cell.length_b   1.000
_cell.length_c   1.000
_cell.angle_alpha   90.00
_cell.angle_beta   90.00
_cell.angle_gamma   90.00
#
_symmetry.space_group_name_H-M   'P 1'
#
loop_
_entity.id
_entity.type
_entity.pdbx_description
1 polymer ?
#
loop_
_entity_poly.entity_id
_entity_poly.type
_entity_poly.pdbx_seq_one_letter_code
_entity_poly.pdbx_strand_id
1 'polypeptide(L)'
;MENLDNENKYIKAKERVEKIKKFYSHLLSYLIFIGFLAGLNYYTDGWRYPWFLWAAFGWGIGLFFHALKALEWNPFMGKDWEERKIKEYMDRDNKEYKKTQHWE
;
A
#
# COMPACT_ATOMS: atom_id res chain seq x y z
N MET A 1 -4.84 -9.56 29.80
CA MET A 1 -5.24 -8.56 28.78
C MET A 1 -4.05 -7.86 28.11
N GLU A 2 -2.90 -7.75 28.76
CA GLU A 2 -1.70 -7.08 28.20
C GLU A 2 -1.05 -7.82 27.00
N ASN A 3 -1.04 -9.16 27.00
CA ASN A 3 -0.46 -9.96 25.91
C ASN A 3 -1.22 -9.84 24.58
N LEU A 4 -2.56 -9.82 24.60
CA LEU A 4 -3.39 -9.70 23.39
C LEU A 4 -3.22 -8.35 22.69
N ASP A 5 -3.00 -7.28 23.46
CA ASP A 5 -2.80 -5.94 22.90
C ASP A 5 -1.41 -5.79 22.26
N ASN A 6 -0.39 -6.44 22.84
CA ASN A 6 0.96 -6.51 22.26
C ASN A 6 0.99 -7.39 21.00
N GLU A 7 0.29 -8.52 20.98
CA GLU A 7 0.20 -9.41 19.82
C GLU A 7 -0.49 -8.72 18.63
N ASN A 8 -1.59 -7.99 18.89
CA ASN A 8 -2.29 -7.21 17.87
C ASN A 8 -1.43 -6.08 17.29
N LYS A 9 -0.64 -5.38 18.13
CA LYS A 9 0.29 -4.35 17.65
C LYS A 9 1.38 -4.96 16.76
N TYR A 10 1.88 -6.14 17.12
CA TYR A 10 2.89 -6.85 16.35
C TYR A 10 2.35 -7.32 14.99
N ILE A 11 1.14 -7.88 14.95
CA ILE A 11 0.49 -8.31 13.70
C ILE A 11 0.27 -7.11 12.77
N LYS A 12 -0.26 -5.99 13.29
CA LYS A 12 -0.43 -4.75 12.49
C LYS A 12 0.89 -4.20 11.96
N ALA A 13 1.96 -4.24 12.75
CA ALA A 13 3.28 -3.82 12.30
C ALA A 13 3.81 -4.74 11.18
N LYS A 14 3.61 -6.06 11.32
CA LYS A 14 4.01 -7.06 10.32
C LYS A 14 3.29 -6.87 8.98
N GLU A 15 1.98 -6.68 9.00
CA GLU A 15 1.19 -6.42 7.79
C GLU A 15 1.65 -5.16 7.04
N ARG A 16 2.01 -4.09 7.78
CA ARG A 16 2.56 -2.86 7.18
C ARG A 16 3.88 -3.14 6.47
N VAL A 17 4.79 -3.86 7.13
CA VAL A 17 6.09 -4.22 6.55
C VAL A 17 5.91 -5.10 5.30
N GLU A 18 4.94 -6.00 5.31
CA GLU A 18 4.66 -6.90 4.19
C GLU A 18 4.08 -6.15 2.98
N LYS A 19 3.17 -5.19 3.19
CA LYS A 19 2.68 -4.28 2.15
C LYS A 19 3.81 -3.46 1.52
N ILE A 20 4.69 -2.91 2.35
CA ILE A 20 5.85 -2.14 1.91
C ILE A 20 6.79 -3.04 1.08
N LYS A 21 7.12 -4.24 1.57
CA LYS A 21 7.95 -5.21 0.85
C LYS A 21 7.38 -5.54 -0.53
N LYS A 22 6.08 -5.79 -0.62
CA LYS A 22 5.41 -6.10 -1.89
C LYS A 22 5.51 -4.92 -2.86
N PHE A 23 5.33 -3.69 -2.38
CA PHE A 23 5.52 -2.49 -3.18
C PHE A 23 6.96 -2.34 -3.69
N TYR A 24 7.96 -2.50 -2.81
CA TYR A 24 9.37 -2.43 -3.22
C TYR A 24 9.74 -3.48 -4.26
N SER A 25 9.17 -4.68 -4.18
CA SER A 25 9.36 -5.71 -5.21
C SER A 25 8.87 -5.23 -6.59
N HIS A 26 7.65 -4.68 -6.65
CA HIS A 26 7.10 -4.12 -7.89
C HIS A 26 7.89 -2.90 -8.40
N LEU A 27 8.37 -2.03 -7.50
CA LEU A 27 9.23 -0.90 -7.83
C LEU A 27 10.57 -1.35 -8.43
N LEU A 28 11.18 -2.37 -7.84
CA LEU A 28 12.45 -2.92 -8.33
C LEU A 28 12.27 -3.55 -9.71
N SER A 29 11.20 -4.34 -9.91
CA SER A 29 10.86 -4.88 -11.23
C SER A 29 10.65 -3.76 -12.26
N TYR A 30 9.96 -2.67 -11.89
CA TYR A 30 9.78 -1.50 -12.75
C TYR A 30 11.11 -0.85 -13.14
N LEU A 31 12.01 -0.61 -12.18
CA LEU A 31 13.31 -0.01 -12.44
C LEU A 31 14.15 -0.86 -13.40
N ILE A 32 14.16 -2.18 -13.21
CA ILE A 32 14.86 -3.11 -14.09
C ILE A 32 14.26 -3.05 -15.50
N PHE A 33 12.93 -3.06 -15.62
CA PHE A 33 12.24 -3.04 -16.91
C PHE A 33 12.50 -1.73 -17.67
N ILE A 34 12.37 -0.58 -16.99
CA ILE A 34 12.67 0.74 -17.55
C ILE A 34 14.13 0.85 -17.98
N GLY A 35 15.05 0.39 -17.13
CA GLY A 35 16.49 0.38 -17.44
C GLY A 35 16.80 -0.47 -18.66
N PHE A 36 16.16 -1.64 -18.77
CA PHE A 36 16.27 -2.51 -19.95
C PHE A 36 15.74 -1.82 -21.21
N LEU A 37 14.55 -1.21 -21.16
CA LEU A 37 13.99 -0.45 -22.29
C LEU A 37 14.85 0.76 -22.67
N ALA A 38 15.42 1.48 -21.69
CA ALA A 38 16.31 2.61 -21.93
C ALA A 38 17.62 2.16 -22.61
N GLY A 39 18.18 1.02 -22.19
CA GLY A 39 19.34 0.39 -22.84
C GLY A 39 19.04 -0.04 -24.27
N LEU A 40 17.87 -0.65 -24.50
CA LEU A 40 17.40 -1.00 -25.85
C LEU A 40 17.24 0.24 -26.73
N ASN A 41 16.62 1.31 -26.21
CA ASN A 41 16.43 2.55 -26.95
C ASN A 41 17.77 3.18 -27.35
N TYR A 42 18.75 3.16 -26.44
CA TYR A 42 20.11 3.61 -26.73
C TYR A 42 20.77 2.79 -27.83
N TYR A 43 20.65 1.47 -27.77
CA TYR A 43 21.25 0.58 -28.77
C TYR A 43 20.59 0.68 -30.15
N THR A 44 19.27 0.93 -30.19
CA THR A 44 18.50 0.89 -31.44
C THR A 44 18.58 2.21 -32.21
N ASP A 45 18.45 3.35 -31.54
CA ASP A 45 18.28 4.66 -32.18
C ASP A 45 19.21 5.76 -31.63
N GLY A 46 20.12 5.44 -30.70
CA GLY A 46 21.03 6.43 -30.13
C GLY A 46 20.31 7.65 -29.52
N TRP A 47 19.13 7.42 -28.92
CA TRP A 47 18.23 8.44 -28.33
C TRP A 47 17.48 9.34 -29.31
N ARG A 48 17.50 9.06 -30.61
CA ARG A 48 16.79 9.89 -31.59
C ARG A 48 15.26 9.89 -31.42
N TYR A 49 14.71 8.80 -30.90
CA TYR A 49 13.31 8.72 -30.48
C TYR A 49 13.17 7.93 -29.17
N PRO A 50 13.07 8.61 -28.01
CA PRO A 50 13.02 7.97 -26.70
C PRO A 50 11.62 7.39 -26.40
N TRP A 51 11.18 6.41 -27.20
CA TRP A 51 9.88 5.76 -27.05
C TRP A 51 9.69 5.08 -25.68
N PHE A 52 10.80 4.72 -25.01
CA PHE A 52 10.76 4.17 -23.66
C PHE A 52 10.11 5.14 -22.66
N LEU A 53 10.13 6.46 -22.92
CA LEU A 53 9.47 7.45 -22.06
C LEU A 53 7.95 7.29 -22.06
N TRP A 54 7.34 6.89 -23.18
CA TRP A 54 5.91 6.63 -23.24
C TRP A 54 5.54 5.37 -22.46
N ALA A 55 6.35 4.32 -22.57
CA ALA A 55 6.19 3.11 -21.77
C ALA A 55 6.40 3.41 -20.27
N ALA A 56 7.40 4.22 -19.95
CA ALA A 56 7.70 4.69 -18.61
C ALA A 56 6.58 5.53 -18.02
N PHE A 57 6.01 6.45 -18.78
CA PHE A 57 4.90 7.28 -18.31
C PHE A 57 3.65 6.44 -18.05
N GLY A 58 3.27 5.56 -18.98
CA GLY A 58 2.08 4.72 -18.83
C GLY A 58 2.16 3.80 -17.62
N TRP A 59 3.28 3.08 -17.45
CA TRP A 59 3.49 2.22 -16.30
C TRP A 59 3.80 2.99 -15.01
N GLY A 60 4.52 4.11 -15.11
CA GLY A 60 4.89 4.96 -13.99
C GLY A 60 3.67 5.56 -13.29
N ILE A 61 2.62 5.93 -14.03
CA ILE A 61 1.36 6.41 -13.44
C ILE A 61 0.69 5.30 -12.61
N GLY A 62 0.58 4.08 -13.15
CA GLY A 62 0.00 2.95 -12.42
C GLY A 62 0.79 2.56 -11.17
N LEU A 63 2.12 2.65 -11.24
CA LEU A 63 3.03 2.44 -10.11
C LEU A 63 2.91 3.55 -9.07
N PHE A 64 2.75 4.81 -9.49
CA PHE A 64 2.55 5.95 -8.61
C PHE A 64 1.26 5.81 -7.79
N PHE A 65 0.16 5.41 -8.41
CA PHE A 65 -1.08 5.10 -7.67
C PHE A 65 -0.91 3.91 -6.70
N HIS A 66 -0.16 2.88 -7.09
CA HIS A 66 0.19 1.78 -6.17
C HIS A 66 1.07 2.25 -5.01
N ALA A 67 2.02 3.15 -5.26
CA ALA A 67 2.90 3.73 -4.26
C ALA A 67 2.12 4.54 -3.23
N LEU A 68 1.21 5.40 -3.69
CA LEU A 68 0.32 6.17 -2.82
C LEU A 68 -0.51 5.26 -1.91
N LYS A 69 -1.02 4.16 -2.47
CA LYS A 69 -1.79 3.16 -1.71
C LYS A 69 -0.93 2.37 -0.72
N ALA A 70 0.29 2.00 -1.10
CA ALA A 70 1.21 1.20 -0.27
C ALA A 70 1.86 2.01 0.85
N LEU A 71 2.12 3.30 0.63
CA LEU A 71 2.66 4.22 1.64
C LEU A 71 1.59 4.73 2.62
N GLU A 72 0.32 4.31 2.46
CA GLU A 72 -0.82 4.87 3.21
C GLU A 72 -0.83 6.41 3.12
N TRP A 73 -0.25 6.98 2.05
CA TRP A 73 -0.14 8.41 1.84
C TRP A 73 -1.45 8.89 1.24
N ASN A 74 -2.49 8.86 2.05
CA ASN A 74 -3.77 9.43 1.71
C ASN A 74 -3.84 10.83 2.32
N PRO A 75 -3.58 11.91 1.56
CA PRO A 75 -3.65 13.28 2.09
C PRO A 75 -5.06 13.66 2.58
N PHE A 76 -6.09 12.86 2.29
CA PHE A 76 -7.48 13.11 2.67
C PHE A 76 -8.01 12.21 3.80
N MET A 77 -7.51 10.99 4.00
CA MET A 77 -7.90 10.11 5.14
C MET A 77 -6.65 9.44 5.69
N GLY A 78 -5.94 10.16 6.55
CA GLY A 78 -4.80 9.61 7.29
C GLY A 78 -5.21 8.51 8.27
N LYS A 79 -4.21 7.84 8.85
CA LYS A 79 -4.33 6.79 9.87
C LYS A 79 -5.39 7.06 10.94
N ASP A 80 -5.59 8.31 11.34
CA ASP A 80 -6.62 8.71 12.29
C ASP A 80 -8.05 8.36 11.85
N TRP A 81 -8.37 8.43 10.56
CA TRP A 81 -9.70 8.05 10.07
C TRP A 81 -9.90 6.53 10.12
N GLU A 82 -8.89 5.76 9.72
CA GLU A 82 -8.92 4.29 9.78
C GLU A 82 -9.03 3.80 11.22
N GLU A 83 -8.23 4.39 12.12
CA GLU A 83 -8.22 4.03 13.54
C GLU A 83 -9.54 4.43 14.23
N ARG A 84 -10.12 5.59 13.88
CA ARG A 84 -11.47 5.97 14.32
C ARG A 84 -12.53 4.99 13.82
N LYS A 85 -12.47 4.56 12.55
CA LYS A 85 -13.47 3.63 12.01
C LYS A 85 -13.37 2.25 12.63
N ILE A 86 -12.17 1.71 12.81
CA ILE A 86 -11.96 0.44 13.49
C ILE A 86 -12.49 0.51 14.93
N LYS A 87 -12.21 1.61 15.64
CA LYS A 87 -12.75 1.83 16.99
C LYS A 87 -14.28 1.90 16.99
N GLU A 88 -14.87 2.57 16.00
CA GLU A 88 -16.32 2.67 15.86
C GLU A 88 -16.99 1.32 15.58
N TYR A 89 -16.38 0.46 14.76
CA TYR A 89 -16.86 -0.91 14.52
C TYR A 89 -16.76 -1.78 15.78
N MET A 90 -15.63 -1.73 16.50
CA MET A 90 -15.46 -2.48 17.76
C MET A 90 -16.45 -2.03 18.85
N ASP A 91 -16.72 -0.73 18.95
CA ASP A 91 -17.70 -0.20 19.92
C ASP A 91 -19.14 -0.60 19.58
N ARG A 92 -19.48 -0.73 18.27
CA ARG A 92 -20.79 -1.24 17.84
C ARG A 92 -20.95 -2.72 18.20
N ASP A 93 -19.96 -3.55 17.88
CA ASP A 93 -19.97 -4.98 18.22
C ASP A 93 -20.12 -5.20 19.72
N ASN A 94 -19.38 -4.44 20.54
CA ASN A 94 -19.44 -4.56 22.00
C ASN A 94 -20.80 -4.09 22.57
N LYS A 95 -21.40 -3.04 21.98
CA LYS A 95 -22.75 -2.60 22.35
C LYS A 95 -23.81 -3.61 21.95
N GLU A 96 -23.65 -4.24 20.79
CA GLU A 96 -24.59 -5.25 20.30
C GLU A 96 -24.51 -6.52 21.15
N TYR A 97 -23.29 -6.96 21.52
CA TYR A 97 -23.04 -8.07 22.45
C TYR A 97 -23.60 -7.82 23.86
N LYS A 98 -23.40 -6.61 24.42
CA LYS A 98 -23.99 -6.25 25.72
C LYS A 98 -25.51 -6.18 25.68
N LYS A 99 -26.09 -5.80 24.55
CA LYS A 99 -27.54 -5.72 24.39
C LYS A 99 -28.14 -7.12 24.39
N THR A 100 -27.58 -8.07 23.66
CA THR A 100 -28.08 -9.46 23.61
C THR A 100 -27.98 -10.20 24.94
N GLN A 101 -26.92 -9.97 25.73
CA GLN A 101 -26.76 -10.58 27.07
C GLN A 101 -27.69 -10.01 28.15
N HIS A 102 -28.38 -8.89 27.91
CA HIS A 102 -29.34 -8.32 28.86
C HIS A 102 -30.77 -8.87 28.67
N TRP A 103 -31.03 -9.61 27.59
CA TRP A 103 -32.34 -10.20 27.28
C TRP A 103 -32.43 -11.71 27.62
N GLU A 104 -31.38 -12.30 28.20
CA GLU A 104 -31.35 -13.65 28.80
C GLU A 104 -31.35 -13.55 30.32
#